data_AF-A0A3R5ZMY4-F1
#
_entry.id   AF-A0A3R5ZMY4-F1
#
_cell.length_a   1.000
_cell.length_b   1.000
_cell.length_c   1.000
_cell.angle_alpha   90.00
_cell.angle_beta   90.00
_cell.angle_gamma   90.00
#
_symmetry.space_group_name_H-M   'P 1'
#
loop_
_entity.id
_entity.type
_entity.pdbx_description
1 polymer ?
#
loop_
_entity_poly.entity_id
_entity_poly.type
_entity_poly.pdbx_seq_one_letter_code
_entity_poly.pdbx_strand_id
1 'polypeptide(L)'
;MKKLCYFISFLFLLLTFAGCENDGTLNENSEIVVVGLGHKVYNLPLGNEILFTGNDIKWFNRDTKEIRFYDHSSFKEKLEQYEKILVILADTELFTATNVSDVMASVSTVYNDLVLYHDTAEDKYYLNDSYPVNINVEQVRLNTEIREENWGLFLYQLGIEGRLK
;
A
#
# COMPACT_ATOMS: atom_id res chain seq x y z
N MET A 1 3.74 -44.11 -20.71
CA MET A 1 4.86 -43.59 -19.91
C MET A 1 5.48 -42.36 -20.58
N LYS A 2 4.82 -41.20 -20.50
CA LYS A 2 5.36 -39.88 -20.94
C LYS A 2 4.77 -38.69 -20.17
N LYS A 3 3.93 -38.93 -19.14
CA LYS A 3 3.22 -37.87 -18.39
C LYS A 3 3.68 -37.73 -16.93
N LEU A 4 4.78 -38.39 -16.54
CA LEU A 4 5.29 -38.35 -15.17
C LEU A 4 6.60 -37.54 -15.02
N CYS A 5 7.08 -36.89 -16.09
CA CYS A 5 8.32 -36.11 -16.05
C CYS A 5 8.12 -34.60 -15.89
N TYR A 6 6.91 -34.08 -16.10
CA TYR A 6 6.66 -32.64 -15.98
C TYR A 6 6.37 -32.18 -14.55
N PHE A 7 6.02 -33.09 -13.63
CA PHE A 7 5.72 -32.73 -12.25
C PHE A 7 6.97 -32.56 -11.38
N ILE A 8 8.11 -33.11 -11.80
CA ILE A 8 9.38 -33.04 -11.03
C ILE A 8 10.23 -31.83 -11.46
N SER A 9 9.97 -31.24 -12.63
CA SER A 9 10.70 -30.06 -13.10
C SER A 9 10.20 -28.74 -12.53
N PHE A 10 8.99 -28.70 -11.95
CA PHE A 10 8.45 -27.48 -11.31
C PHE A 10 8.84 -27.37 -9.83
N LEU A 11 9.19 -28.49 -9.19
CA LEU A 11 9.53 -28.53 -7.76
C LEU A 11 10.96 -28.04 -7.45
N PHE A 12 11.84 -27.97 -8.47
CA PHE A 12 13.22 -27.49 -8.30
C PHE A 12 13.42 -25.99 -8.53
N LEU A 13 12.39 -25.25 -8.97
CA LEU A 13 12.47 -23.79 -9.09
C LEU A 13 12.17 -23.05 -7.75
N LEU A 14 11.71 -23.78 -6.73
CA LEU A 14 11.36 -23.23 -5.40
C LEU A 14 12.51 -23.30 -4.38
N LEU A 15 13.69 -23.80 -4.77
CA LEU A 15 14.83 -24.00 -3.86
C LEU A 15 16.01 -23.04 -4.06
N THR A 16 15.83 -21.94 -4.80
CA THR A 16 16.79 -20.83 -4.80
C THR A 16 16.31 -19.68 -3.91
N PHE A 17 15.88 -19.99 -2.69
CA PHE A 17 16.01 -19.07 -1.55
C PHE A 17 17.29 -19.44 -0.80
N ALA A 18 18.42 -19.35 -1.51
CA ALA A 18 19.69 -19.12 -0.83
C ALA A 18 19.63 -17.67 -0.35
N GLY A 19 19.68 -17.47 0.97
CA GLY A 19 19.54 -16.17 1.58
C GLY A 19 20.48 -15.14 0.97
N CYS A 20 19.91 -14.08 0.40
CA CYS A 20 20.53 -12.78 0.51
C CYS A 20 20.09 -12.22 1.85
N GLU A 21 21.00 -12.25 2.82
CA GLU A 21 21.04 -11.21 3.85
C GLU A 21 21.16 -9.89 3.09
N ASN A 22 20.02 -9.27 2.84
CA ASN A 22 19.97 -8.00 2.13
C ASN A 22 20.49 -6.97 3.13
N ASP A 23 21.80 -6.75 3.15
CA ASP A 23 22.37 -5.47 3.54
C ASP A 23 21.86 -4.45 2.51
N GLY A 24 20.57 -4.11 2.66
CA GLY A 24 19.86 -3.20 1.79
C GLY A 24 20.47 -1.83 1.99
N THR A 25 21.47 -1.51 1.18
CA THR A 25 21.75 -0.12 0.83
C THR A 25 20.43 0.46 0.38
N LEU A 26 19.84 1.32 1.22
CA LEU A 26 18.64 2.08 0.89
C LEU A 26 18.88 2.69 -0.49
N ASN A 27 18.07 2.31 -1.47
CA ASN A 27 18.07 3.03 -2.73
C ASN A 27 17.68 4.47 -2.40
N GLU A 28 18.60 5.42 -2.63
CA GLU A 28 18.43 6.81 -2.19
C GLU A 28 17.19 7.46 -2.84
N ASN A 29 16.71 6.90 -3.96
CA ASN A 29 15.47 7.32 -4.61
C ASN A 29 14.52 6.13 -4.82
N SER A 30 13.49 6.06 -3.98
CA SER A 30 12.34 5.18 -4.18
C SER A 30 11.61 5.49 -5.48
N GLU A 31 11.17 4.44 -6.17
CA GLU A 31 10.33 4.56 -7.38
C GLU A 31 8.82 4.70 -7.07
N ILE A 32 8.45 4.51 -5.80
CA ILE A 32 7.09 4.71 -5.31
C ILE A 32 6.82 6.21 -5.12
N VAL A 33 5.75 6.69 -5.75
CA VAL A 33 5.20 8.04 -5.58
C VAL A 33 3.73 7.93 -5.19
N VAL A 34 3.31 8.73 -4.20
CA VAL A 34 1.91 8.76 -3.76
C VAL A 34 1.34 10.15 -3.96
N VAL A 35 0.24 10.22 -4.69
CA VAL A 35 -0.45 11.48 -5.01
C VAL A 35 -1.85 11.52 -4.42
N GLY A 36 -2.31 12.71 -4.05
CA GLY A 36 -3.67 12.94 -3.58
C GLY A 36 -4.65 13.06 -4.74
N LEU A 37 -5.82 12.42 -4.61
CA LEU A 37 -6.94 12.48 -5.55
C LEU A 37 -8.22 12.95 -4.86
N GLY A 38 -8.97 13.82 -5.53
CA GLY A 38 -10.26 14.35 -5.05
C GLY A 38 -10.11 15.23 -3.81
N HIS A 39 -10.18 16.55 -3.97
CA HIS A 39 -10.10 17.47 -2.83
C HIS A 39 -11.39 17.44 -2.02
N LYS A 40 -11.27 17.23 -0.69
CA LYS A 40 -12.36 17.36 0.28
C LYS A 40 -12.73 18.83 0.53
N VAL A 41 -11.83 19.76 0.22
CA VAL A 41 -12.01 21.19 0.37
C VAL A 41 -12.34 21.82 -0.98
N TYR A 42 -13.59 22.24 -1.15
CA TYR A 42 -14.03 23.03 -2.29
C TYR A 42 -13.32 24.39 -2.24
N ASN A 43 -12.23 24.57 -3.00
CA ASN A 43 -11.57 25.82 -3.43
C ASN A 43 -10.06 25.66 -3.72
N LEU A 44 -9.49 24.46 -3.57
CA LEU A 44 -8.09 24.22 -3.93
C LEU A 44 -7.94 24.02 -5.46
N PRO A 45 -6.78 24.38 -6.05
CA PRO A 45 -6.53 24.20 -7.48
C PRO A 45 -6.71 22.74 -7.89
N LEU A 46 -7.34 22.52 -9.05
CA LEU A 46 -7.42 21.21 -9.67
C LEU A 46 -6.00 20.72 -9.99
N GLY A 47 -5.51 19.77 -9.18
CA GLY A 47 -4.20 19.18 -9.36
C GLY A 47 -3.96 18.03 -8.38
N ASN A 48 -3.38 16.94 -8.89
CA ASN A 48 -2.86 15.86 -8.06
C ASN A 48 -1.54 16.36 -7.46
N GLU A 49 -1.46 16.43 -6.13
CA GLU A 49 -0.23 16.81 -5.42
C GLU A 49 0.49 15.55 -4.95
N ILE A 50 1.82 15.53 -5.04
CA ILE A 50 2.63 14.49 -4.40
C ILE A 50 2.51 14.70 -2.89
N LEU A 51 1.93 13.71 -2.21
CA LEU A 51 1.78 13.71 -0.76
C LEU A 51 3.04 13.19 -0.09
N PHE A 52 3.53 12.05 -0.56
CA PHE A 52 4.77 11.43 -0.10
C PHE A 52 5.33 10.49 -1.16
N THR A 53 6.54 10.00 -0.93
CA THR A 53 7.24 9.03 -1.76
C THR A 53 7.62 7.81 -0.91
N GLY A 54 8.08 6.72 -1.53
CA GLY A 54 8.61 5.60 -0.75
C GLY A 54 9.85 5.96 0.06
N ASN A 55 10.54 7.07 -0.23
CA ASN A 55 11.64 7.57 0.61
C ASN A 55 11.17 7.95 2.02
N ASP A 56 9.93 8.42 2.14
CA ASP A 56 9.32 8.77 3.42
C ASP A 56 8.92 7.54 4.24
N ILE A 57 8.78 6.37 3.58
CA ILE A 57 8.39 5.11 4.22
C ILE A 57 9.59 4.48 4.91
N LYS A 58 9.55 4.43 6.25
CA LYS A 58 10.55 3.72 7.04
C LYS A 58 10.40 2.21 6.88
N TRP A 59 9.19 1.70 6.98
CA TRP A 59 8.88 0.29 6.68
C TRP A 59 7.38 0.09 6.46
N PHE A 60 7.04 -1.00 5.79
CA PHE A 60 5.70 -1.52 5.65
C PHE A 60 5.65 -2.95 6.17
N ASN A 61 4.73 -3.25 7.08
CA ASN A 61 4.54 -4.60 7.60
C ASN A 61 3.55 -5.36 6.71
N ARG A 62 4.00 -6.45 6.10
CA ARG A 62 3.16 -7.24 5.17
C ARG A 62 1.90 -7.79 5.83
N ASP A 63 2.01 -8.20 7.09
CA ASP A 63 0.97 -8.94 7.82
C ASP A 63 -0.03 -7.99 8.48
N THR A 64 0.46 -6.94 9.14
CA THR A 64 -0.41 -5.97 9.84
C THR A 64 -0.90 -4.86 8.94
N LYS A 65 -0.34 -4.72 7.73
CA LYS A 65 -0.58 -3.63 6.79
C LYS A 65 -0.20 -2.24 7.31
N GLU A 66 0.53 -2.17 8.43
CA GLU A 66 1.00 -0.91 8.97
C GLU A 66 2.08 -0.32 8.07
N ILE A 67 1.92 0.95 7.70
CA ILE A 67 2.92 1.77 7.03
C ILE A 67 3.50 2.75 8.03
N ARG A 68 4.80 2.64 8.27
CA ARG A 68 5.54 3.54 9.16
C ARG A 68 6.37 4.51 8.35
N PHE A 69 6.23 5.79 8.66
CA PHE A 69 7.05 6.85 8.06
C PHE A 69 8.22 7.23 8.96
N TYR A 70 9.27 7.83 8.38
CA TYR A 70 10.35 8.46 9.14
C TYR A 70 9.85 9.69 9.89
N ASP A 71 9.17 10.57 9.15
CA ASP A 71 8.44 11.73 9.63
C ASP A 71 7.26 11.93 8.67
N HIS A 72 6.07 12.15 9.20
CA HIS A 72 4.86 12.38 8.40
C HIS A 72 4.24 13.76 8.67
N SER A 73 4.87 14.58 9.52
CA SER A 73 4.39 15.93 9.86
C SER A 73 4.34 16.86 8.63
N SER A 74 5.21 16.62 7.64
CA SER A 74 5.29 17.39 6.38
C SER A 74 4.11 17.18 5.43
N PHE A 75 3.38 16.07 5.55
CA PHE A 75 2.29 15.72 4.64
C PHE A 75 0.98 15.31 5.33
N LYS A 76 0.95 15.11 6.65
CA LYS A 76 -0.26 14.74 7.42
C LYS A 76 -1.45 15.64 7.12
N GLU A 77 -1.27 16.95 7.27
CA GLU A 77 -2.33 17.94 7.03
C GLU A 77 -2.77 17.98 5.57
N LYS A 78 -1.86 17.69 4.64
CA LYS A 78 -2.19 17.59 3.21
C LYS A 78 -3.01 16.36 2.93
N LEU A 79 -2.63 15.21 3.50
CA LEU A 79 -3.32 13.94 3.34
C LEU A 79 -4.81 14.11 3.69
N GLU A 80 -5.12 14.77 4.80
CA GLU A 80 -6.49 15.06 5.27
C GLU A 80 -7.33 15.87 4.27
N GLN A 81 -6.71 16.59 3.34
CA GLN A 81 -7.41 17.38 2.32
C GLN A 81 -7.87 16.54 1.12
N TYR A 82 -7.41 15.30 0.99
CA TYR A 82 -7.73 14.42 -0.15
C TYR A 82 -8.65 13.25 0.24
N GLU A 83 -9.58 12.92 -0.64
CA GLU A 83 -10.49 11.77 -0.59
C GLU A 83 -9.77 10.45 -0.74
N LYS A 84 -8.83 10.39 -1.66
CA LYS A 84 -8.07 9.19 -1.97
C LYS A 84 -6.60 9.51 -2.16
N ILE A 85 -5.80 8.47 -2.06
CA ILE A 85 -4.45 8.46 -2.58
C ILE A 85 -4.37 7.55 -3.80
N LEU A 86 -3.43 7.83 -4.69
CA LEU A 86 -3.02 6.96 -5.79
C LEU A 86 -1.54 6.60 -5.60
N VAL A 87 -1.26 5.31 -5.60
CA VAL A 87 0.10 4.78 -5.54
C VAL A 87 0.59 4.49 -6.95
N ILE A 88 1.74 5.07 -7.29
CA ILE A 88 2.39 4.97 -8.59
C ILE A 88 3.77 4.34 -8.39
N LEU A 89 4.14 3.42 -9.28
CA LEU A 89 5.47 2.82 -9.35
C LEU A 89 6.03 3.04 -10.75
N ALA A 90 7.13 3.80 -10.87
CA ALA A 90 7.80 4.08 -12.15
C ALA A 90 6.80 4.44 -13.28
N ASP A 91 5.99 5.48 -13.04
CA ASP A 91 4.92 5.98 -13.93
C ASP A 91 3.73 5.02 -14.18
N THR A 92 3.69 3.87 -13.51
CA THR A 92 2.56 2.92 -13.56
C THR A 92 1.65 3.11 -12.35
N GLU A 93 0.38 3.39 -12.59
CA GLU A 93 -0.65 3.42 -11.54
C GLU A 93 -0.89 2.02 -10.99
N LEU A 94 -0.63 1.80 -9.70
CA LEU A 94 -0.83 0.50 -9.06
C LEU A 94 -2.24 0.38 -8.49
N PHE A 95 -2.63 1.29 -7.59
CA PHE A 95 -3.93 1.25 -6.95
C PHE A 95 -4.27 2.58 -6.27
N THR A 96 -5.56 2.80 -6.04
CA THR A 96 -6.05 3.87 -5.19
C THR A 96 -6.46 3.35 -3.83
N ALA A 97 -6.32 4.16 -2.79
CA ALA A 97 -6.86 3.87 -1.47
C ALA A 97 -7.69 5.06 -0.98
N THR A 98 -8.85 4.80 -0.39
CA THR A 98 -9.66 5.85 0.26
C THR A 98 -8.95 6.33 1.52
N ASN A 99 -8.83 7.64 1.70
CA ASN A 99 -8.20 8.19 2.89
C ASN A 99 -9.21 8.39 4.02
N VAL A 100 -9.03 7.64 5.11
CA VAL A 100 -9.91 7.60 6.27
C VAL A 100 -9.10 7.82 7.54
N SER A 101 -9.60 8.64 8.45
CA SER A 101 -9.07 8.76 9.82
C SER A 101 -10.19 8.57 10.83
N ASP A 102 -9.86 8.27 12.09
CA ASP A 102 -10.88 8.15 13.15
C ASP A 102 -11.74 9.40 13.30
N VAL A 103 -11.16 10.59 13.09
CA VAL A 103 -11.87 11.87 13.15
C VAL A 103 -12.89 11.98 12.02
N MET A 104 -12.61 11.38 10.87
CA MET A 104 -13.46 11.41 9.68
C MET A 104 -14.45 10.24 9.61
N ALA A 105 -14.16 9.14 10.31
CA ALA A 105 -14.96 7.94 10.28
C ALA A 105 -16.26 8.14 11.08
N SER A 106 -17.39 8.17 10.38
CA SER A 106 -18.68 8.00 11.05
C SER A 106 -18.86 6.52 11.42
N VAL A 107 -19.57 6.25 12.52
CA VAL A 107 -19.87 4.89 13.00
C VAL A 107 -20.62 4.04 11.95
N SER A 108 -21.17 4.65 10.90
CA SER A 108 -21.89 4.01 9.79
C SER A 108 -21.13 3.95 8.48
N THR A 109 -19.94 4.54 8.37
CA THR A 109 -19.19 4.56 7.11
C THR A 109 -18.56 3.21 6.86
N VAL A 110 -18.85 2.60 5.72
CA VAL A 110 -18.29 1.32 5.28
C VAL A 110 -17.63 1.48 3.92
N TYR A 111 -16.39 1.05 3.82
CA TYR A 111 -15.63 0.94 2.57
C TYR A 111 -15.27 -0.52 2.32
N ASN A 112 -15.71 -1.05 1.18
CA ASN A 112 -15.43 -2.42 0.74
C ASN A 112 -14.18 -2.52 -0.15
N ASP A 113 -13.33 -1.50 -0.14
CA ASP A 113 -12.13 -1.39 -0.98
C ASP A 113 -10.98 -0.82 -0.15
N LEU A 114 -9.77 -0.77 -0.72
CA LEU A 114 -8.56 -0.36 -0.04
C LEU A 114 -8.70 1.01 0.62
N VAL A 115 -8.25 1.09 1.87
CA VAL A 115 -8.28 2.29 2.71
C VAL A 115 -6.87 2.56 3.23
N LEU A 116 -6.39 3.79 3.08
CA LEU A 116 -5.34 4.33 3.92
C LEU A 116 -6.00 4.84 5.20
N TYR A 117 -5.91 4.04 6.26
CA TYR A 117 -6.51 4.32 7.55
C TYR A 117 -5.48 4.95 8.49
N HIS A 118 -5.81 6.11 9.06
CA HIS A 118 -5.05 6.76 10.11
C HIS A 118 -5.73 6.54 11.47
N ASP A 119 -5.08 5.73 12.30
CA ASP A 119 -5.37 5.63 13.73
C ASP A 119 -4.79 6.87 14.40
N THR A 120 -5.69 7.78 14.78
CA THR A 120 -5.31 9.08 15.34
C THR A 120 -4.90 8.98 16.82
N ALA A 121 -5.30 7.90 17.50
CA ALA A 121 -4.96 7.68 18.90
C ALA A 121 -3.53 7.18 19.06
N GLU A 122 -3.09 6.29 18.16
CA GLU A 122 -1.72 5.75 18.14
C GLU A 122 -0.79 6.44 17.15
N ASP A 123 -1.34 7.34 16.32
CA ASP A 123 -0.65 8.02 15.22
C ASP A 123 0.03 7.03 14.24
N LYS A 124 -0.76 6.05 13.81
CA LYS A 124 -0.34 4.95 12.93
C LYS A 124 -1.18 4.92 11.66
N TYR A 125 -0.56 4.48 10.57
CA TYR A 125 -1.20 4.37 9.27
C TYR A 125 -1.25 2.92 8.82
N TYR A 126 -2.33 2.53 8.16
CA TYR A 126 -2.56 1.17 7.68
C TYR A 126 -3.16 1.18 6.26
N LEU A 127 -2.77 0.22 5.43
CA LEU A 127 -3.40 -0.04 4.11
C LEU A 127 -4.31 -1.27 4.20
N ASN A 128 -5.56 -1.06 4.60
CA ASN A 128 -6.52 -2.13 4.87
C ASN A 128 -7.44 -2.37 3.68
N ASP A 129 -7.81 -3.61 3.40
CA ASP A 129 -8.71 -3.97 2.29
C ASP A 129 -10.16 -3.48 2.50
N SER A 130 -10.46 -2.95 3.69
CA SER A 130 -11.76 -2.39 4.04
C SER A 130 -11.67 -1.43 5.22
N TYR A 131 -12.75 -0.66 5.42
CA TYR A 131 -13.04 0.00 6.69
C TYR A 131 -14.52 -0.20 7.08
N PRO A 132 -14.85 -0.58 8.34
CA PRO A 132 -13.92 -1.03 9.37
C PRO A 132 -13.05 -2.22 8.91
N VAL A 133 -11.96 -2.46 9.63
CA VAL A 133 -11.04 -3.56 9.31
C VAL A 133 -11.76 -4.91 9.38
N ASN A 134 -11.43 -5.81 8.45
CA ASN A 134 -11.88 -7.21 8.43
C ASN A 134 -13.40 -7.41 8.30
N ILE A 135 -14.11 -6.54 7.56
CA ILE A 135 -15.48 -6.86 7.19
C ILE A 135 -15.47 -8.04 6.21
N ASN A 136 -16.17 -9.12 6.57
CA ASN A 136 -16.23 -10.33 5.77
C ASN A 136 -17.41 -10.29 4.81
N VAL A 137 -17.26 -9.55 3.72
CA VAL A 137 -18.25 -9.46 2.64
C VAL A 137 -17.60 -9.79 1.30
N GLU A 138 -18.36 -10.43 0.43
CA GLU A 138 -17.88 -10.92 -0.88
C GLU A 138 -17.22 -9.82 -1.72
N GLN A 139 -17.70 -8.58 -1.62
CA GLN A 139 -17.14 -7.45 -2.35
C GLN A 139 -15.69 -7.14 -1.94
N VAL A 140 -15.35 -7.26 -0.65
CA VAL A 140 -13.96 -7.03 -0.18
C VAL A 140 -13.03 -8.08 -0.75
N ARG A 141 -13.47 -9.35 -0.78
CA ARG A 141 -12.71 -10.44 -1.39
C ARG A 141 -12.44 -10.17 -2.87
N LEU A 142 -13.48 -9.84 -3.64
CA LEU A 142 -13.36 -9.54 -5.07
C LEU A 142 -12.46 -8.34 -5.34
N ASN A 143 -12.59 -7.25 -4.57
CA ASN A 143 -11.76 -6.05 -4.74
C ASN A 143 -10.29 -6.31 -4.39
N THR A 144 -10.03 -7.16 -3.39
CA THR A 144 -8.68 -7.60 -3.03
C THR A 144 -8.06 -8.42 -4.15
N GLU A 145 -8.81 -9.36 -4.73
CA GLU A 145 -8.35 -10.21 -5.85
C GLU A 145 -8.05 -9.38 -7.10
N ILE A 146 -8.89 -8.39 -7.44
CA ILE A 146 -8.66 -7.49 -8.58
C ILE A 146 -7.33 -6.74 -8.45
N ARG A 147 -6.93 -6.38 -7.22
CA ARG A 147 -5.72 -5.61 -6.94
C ARG A 147 -4.48 -6.49 -6.70
N GLU A 148 -4.62 -7.81 -6.61
CA GLU A 148 -3.55 -8.71 -6.14
C GLU A 148 -2.24 -8.54 -6.89
N GLU A 149 -2.30 -8.41 -8.23
CA GLU A 149 -1.12 -8.21 -9.08
C GLU A 149 -0.38 -6.91 -8.72
N ASN A 150 -1.10 -5.77 -8.74
CA ASN A 150 -0.52 -4.46 -8.45
C ASN A 150 -0.08 -4.33 -6.98
N TRP A 151 -0.79 -4.98 -6.06
CA TRP A 151 -0.36 -5.11 -4.67
C TRP A 151 0.96 -5.88 -4.57
N GLY A 152 1.10 -6.97 -5.33
CA GLY A 152 2.33 -7.74 -5.44
C GLY A 152 3.52 -6.88 -5.90
N LEU A 153 3.32 -6.03 -6.91
CA LEU A 153 4.35 -5.09 -7.39
C LEU A 153 4.77 -4.08 -6.32
N PHE A 154 3.82 -3.52 -5.57
CA PHE A 154 4.12 -2.62 -4.45
C PHE A 154 4.96 -3.31 -3.36
N LEU A 155 4.58 -4.53 -2.96
CA LEU A 155 5.35 -5.29 -1.96
C LEU A 155 6.73 -5.69 -2.48
N TYR A 156 6.84 -6.06 -3.76
CA TYR A 156 8.09 -6.40 -4.39
C TYR A 156 9.06 -5.22 -4.38
N GLN A 157 8.58 -4.03 -4.76
CA GLN A 157 9.40 -2.81 -4.74
C GLN A 157 9.88 -2.46 -3.33
N LEU A 158 8.98 -2.48 -2.34
CA LEU A 158 9.37 -2.27 -0.94
C LEU A 158 10.40 -3.30 -0.46
N GLY A 159 10.33 -4.54 -0.96
CA GLY A 159 11.31 -5.58 -0.69
C GLY A 159 12.69 -5.24 -1.26
N ILE A 160 12.75 -4.80 -2.52
CA ILE A 160 14.00 -4.34 -3.16
C ILE A 160 14.61 -3.18 -2.38
N GLU A 161 13.79 -2.23 -1.94
CA GLU A 161 14.23 -1.03 -1.24
C GLU A 161 14.57 -1.25 0.25
N GLY A 162 14.43 -2.47 0.76
CA GLY A 162 14.68 -2.77 2.18
C GLY A 162 13.65 -2.16 3.14
N ARG A 163 12.44 -1.88 2.65
CA ARG A 163 11.33 -1.26 3.38
C ARG A 163 10.22 -2.24 3.72
N LEU A 164 10.28 -3.48 3.27
CA LEU A 164 9.30 -4.52 3.63
C LEU A 164 9.72 -5.24 4.92
N LYS A 165 8.81 -5.33 5.89
CA LYS A 165 8.97 -6.06 7.15
C LYS A 165 8.01 -7.24 7.22
#